data_AF-A0A4Z1CND4-F1
#
_entry.id   AF-A0A4Z1CND4-F1
#
_cell.length_a   1.000
_cell.length_b   1.000
_cell.length_c   1.000
_cell.angle_alpha   90.00
_cell.angle_beta   90.00
_cell.angle_gamma   90.00
#
_symmetry.space_group_name_H-M   'P 1'
#
loop_
_entity.id
_entity.type
_entity.pdbx_description
1 polymer ?
#
loop_
_entity_poly.entity_id
_entity_poly.type
_entity_poly.pdbx_seq_one_letter_code
_entity_poly.pdbx_strand_id
1 'polypeptide(L)'
;MSPSSPPPTARTPGRVEPVAAGELSETDRLALDKAIRLAEQSCRFEFSVYVGPAEGDDTRAWATRLHNRLVAPARSVLVLVDPRRRVVEVVTGGDVRRHLTDAEVELAVLAMSSEFAAGNLAAGLQRGIAMLAEHARPQNTLHA
;
A
#
# COMPACT_ATOMS: atom_id res chain seq x y z
N MET A 1 -45.48 33.10 -2.59
CA MET A 1 -44.35 32.74 -3.47
C MET A 1 -43.08 33.11 -2.72
N SER A 2 -42.45 32.14 -2.06
CA SER A 2 -41.18 32.30 -1.34
C SER A 2 -40.16 31.35 -1.98
N PRO A 3 -38.95 31.80 -2.33
CA PRO A 3 -37.99 30.94 -3.00
C PRO A 3 -37.34 29.97 -2.02
N SER A 4 -37.23 28.72 -2.48
CA SER A 4 -36.57 27.59 -1.82
C SER A 4 -35.08 27.87 -1.57
N SER A 5 -34.61 27.54 -0.38
CA SER A 5 -33.19 27.33 -0.11
C SER A 5 -32.70 26.06 -0.84
N PRO A 6 -31.51 26.07 -1.47
CA PRO A 6 -30.92 24.85 -2.01
C PRO A 6 -30.26 24.01 -0.89
N PRO A 7 -30.18 22.68 -1.05
CA PRO A 7 -29.51 21.80 -0.08
C PRO A 7 -27.97 21.89 -0.20
N PRO A 8 -27.23 21.61 0.88
CA PRO A 8 -25.76 21.54 0.84
C PRO A 8 -25.31 20.29 0.08
N THR A 9 -24.52 20.48 -0.98
CA THR A 9 -23.82 19.40 -1.68
C THR A 9 -22.73 18.83 -0.79
N ALA A 10 -22.77 17.51 -0.59
CA ALA A 10 -21.75 16.77 0.13
C ALA A 10 -20.39 16.90 -0.57
N ARG A 11 -19.40 17.40 0.15
CA ARG A 11 -18.00 17.44 -0.29
C ARG A 11 -17.43 16.03 -0.20
N THR A 12 -17.23 15.38 -1.34
CA THR A 12 -16.46 14.15 -1.45
C THR A 12 -15.02 14.43 -0.97
N PRO A 13 -14.46 13.69 0.00
CA PRO A 13 -13.04 13.77 0.25
C PRO A 13 -12.32 13.24 -0.99
N GLY A 14 -11.46 14.08 -1.56
CA GLY A 14 -10.70 13.79 -2.76
C GLY A 14 -9.92 12.51 -2.59
N ARG A 15 -10.28 11.51 -3.39
CA ARG A 15 -9.45 10.33 -3.64
C ARG A 15 -8.12 10.82 -4.21
N VAL A 16 -7.07 10.69 -3.42
CA VAL A 16 -5.70 10.84 -3.91
C VAL A 16 -5.44 9.69 -4.88
N GLU A 17 -5.55 9.97 -6.18
CA GLU A 17 -5.08 9.08 -7.24
C GLU A 17 -3.60 9.39 -7.52
N PRO A 18 -2.71 8.40 -7.46
CA PRO A 18 -1.50 8.43 -8.26
C PRO A 18 -1.45 7.25 -9.26
N VAL A 19 -1.63 7.59 -10.55
CA VAL A 19 -0.82 7.26 -11.75
C VAL A 19 0.41 6.35 -11.47
N ALA A 20 0.72 5.23 -12.16
CA ALA A 20 0.65 4.93 -13.59
C ALA A 20 0.32 3.46 -13.90
N ALA A 21 -0.70 3.26 -14.73
CA ALA A 21 -1.26 1.99 -15.20
C ALA A 21 -0.41 1.16 -16.18
N GLY A 22 0.89 1.42 -16.29
CA GLY A 22 1.64 0.94 -17.47
C GLY A 22 1.83 -0.57 -17.54
N GLU A 23 1.80 -1.28 -16.40
CA GLU A 23 2.31 -2.66 -16.33
C GLU A 23 1.33 -3.70 -15.75
N LEU A 24 0.16 -3.28 -15.25
CA LEU A 24 -0.86 -4.21 -14.73
C LEU A 24 -2.09 -4.21 -15.61
N SER A 25 -2.62 -5.39 -15.93
CA SER A 25 -3.91 -5.50 -16.61
C SER A 25 -5.04 -5.00 -15.70
N GLU A 26 -6.20 -4.69 -16.29
CA GLU A 26 -7.38 -4.29 -15.51
C GLU A 26 -7.81 -5.40 -14.52
N THR A 27 -7.74 -6.66 -14.95
CA THR A 27 -8.01 -7.81 -14.08
C THR A 27 -7.03 -7.88 -12.91
N ASP A 28 -5.74 -7.68 -13.17
CA ASP A 28 -4.71 -7.69 -12.11
C ASP A 28 -4.91 -6.55 -11.12
N ARG A 29 -5.29 -5.36 -11.61
CA ARG A 29 -5.62 -4.21 -10.77
C ARG A 29 -6.81 -4.47 -9.86
N LEU A 30 -7.89 -5.03 -10.39
CA LEU A 30 -9.05 -5.42 -9.59
C LEU A 30 -8.69 -6.48 -8.54
N ALA A 31 -7.84 -7.44 -8.91
CA ALA A 31 -7.39 -8.48 -8.00
C ALA A 31 -6.45 -7.93 -6.91
N LEU A 32 -5.61 -6.94 -7.24
CA LEU A 32 -4.76 -6.21 -6.30
C LEU A 32 -5.58 -5.36 -5.34
N ASP A 33 -6.56 -4.59 -5.84
CA ASP A 33 -7.48 -3.80 -5.02
C ASP A 33 -8.23 -4.67 -4.02
N LYS A 34 -8.65 -5.87 -4.44
CA LYS A 34 -9.28 -6.84 -3.53
C LYS A 34 -8.30 -7.32 -2.45
N ALA A 35 -7.06 -7.60 -2.81
CA ALA A 35 -6.03 -8.03 -1.85
C ALA A 35 -5.74 -6.92 -0.82
N ILE A 36 -5.60 -5.67 -1.28
CA ILE A 36 -5.44 -4.48 -0.42
C ILE A 36 -6.59 -4.39 0.57
N ARG A 37 -7.84 -4.41 0.09
CA ARG A 37 -9.02 -4.32 0.97
C ARG A 37 -9.06 -5.43 2.01
N LEU A 38 -8.70 -6.67 1.65
CA LEU A 38 -8.65 -7.79 2.58
C LEU A 38 -7.55 -7.61 3.64
N ALA A 39 -6.37 -7.15 3.22
CA ALA A 39 -5.26 -6.83 4.11
C ALA A 39 -5.66 -5.77 5.15
N GLU A 40 -6.20 -4.64 4.69
CA GLU A 40 -6.64 -3.52 5.54
C GLU A 40 -7.73 -3.94 6.54
N GLN A 41 -8.71 -4.73 6.10
CA GLN A 41 -9.76 -5.27 6.97
C GLN A 41 -9.19 -6.14 8.10
N SER A 42 -8.14 -6.91 7.78
CA SER A 42 -7.56 -7.87 8.70
C SER A 42 -6.60 -7.28 9.74
N CYS A 43 -5.74 -6.33 9.35
CA CYS A 43 -4.73 -5.74 10.24
C CYS A 43 -5.07 -4.33 10.75
N ARG A 44 -6.10 -3.68 10.18
CA ARG A 44 -6.55 -2.32 10.54
C ARG A 44 -5.55 -1.19 10.25
N PHE A 45 -4.60 -1.44 9.35
CA PHE A 45 -3.71 -0.42 8.76
C PHE A 45 -4.11 -0.14 7.30
N GLU A 46 -3.72 1.02 6.79
CA GLU A 46 -3.97 1.42 5.41
C GLU A 46 -2.81 0.97 4.51
N PHE A 47 -3.12 0.44 3.33
CA PHE A 47 -2.12 0.05 2.34
C PHE A 47 -2.20 0.97 1.13
N SER A 48 -1.05 1.49 0.72
CA SER A 48 -0.90 2.27 -0.50
C SER A 48 0.15 1.61 -1.39
N VAL A 49 -0.18 1.41 -2.66
CA VAL A 49 0.73 0.80 -3.63
C VAL A 49 1.03 1.82 -4.72
N TYR A 50 2.33 2.02 -4.97
CA TYR A 50 2.82 2.80 -6.09
C TYR A 50 3.61 1.87 -7.01
N VAL A 51 3.24 1.84 -8.30
CA VAL A 51 3.96 1.10 -9.34
C VAL A 51 4.39 2.09 -10.41
N GLY A 52 5.70 2.27 -10.57
CA GLY A 52 6.26 3.23 -11.51
C GLY A 52 7.70 3.60 -11.20
N PRO A 53 8.29 4.49 -12.02
CA PRO A 53 9.68 4.88 -11.88
C PRO A 53 9.91 5.71 -10.61
N ALA A 54 10.95 5.38 -9.85
CA ALA A 54 11.37 6.20 -8.73
C ALA A 54 12.11 7.46 -9.15
N GLU A 55 11.71 8.61 -8.61
CA GLU A 55 12.35 9.90 -8.90
C GLU A 55 13.66 10.06 -8.11
N GLY A 56 14.74 10.26 -8.84
CA GLY A 56 16.09 10.46 -8.30
C GLY A 56 16.83 9.16 -7.99
N ASP A 57 18.05 9.29 -7.47
CA ASP A 57 18.91 8.14 -7.19
C ASP A 57 18.55 7.44 -5.87
N ASP A 58 18.05 8.19 -4.89
CA ASP A 58 17.62 7.66 -3.60
C ASP A 58 16.13 7.26 -3.63
N THR A 59 15.88 5.99 -3.95
CA THR A 59 14.55 5.39 -4.01
C THR A 59 13.85 5.38 -2.66
N ARG A 60 14.62 5.20 -1.57
CA ARG A 60 14.12 5.19 -0.20
C ARG A 60 13.59 6.56 0.21
N ALA A 61 14.34 7.63 -0.10
CA ALA A 61 13.93 8.99 0.17
C ALA A 61 12.66 9.35 -0.60
N TRP A 62 12.53 8.91 -1.85
CA TRP A 62 11.31 9.15 -2.64
C TRP A 62 10.11 8.37 -2.11
N ALA A 63 10.27 7.10 -1.76
CA ALA A 63 9.23 6.31 -1.11
C ALA A 63 8.76 6.97 0.19
N THR A 64 9.71 7.47 0.99
CA THR A 64 9.40 8.20 2.23
C THR A 64 8.61 9.49 1.96
N ARG A 65 8.96 10.25 0.91
CA ARG A 65 8.17 11.44 0.50
C ARG A 65 6.75 11.10 0.05
N LEU A 66 6.56 9.98 -0.64
CA LEU A 66 5.23 9.49 -1.03
C LEU A 66 4.41 9.12 0.21
N HIS A 67 5.02 8.35 1.13
CA HIS A 67 4.38 7.91 2.37
C HIS A 67 3.94 9.09 3.24
N ASN A 68 4.78 10.11 3.39
CA ASN A 68 4.47 11.31 4.17
C ASN A 68 3.32 12.16 3.60
N ARG A 69 2.90 11.93 2.36
CA ARG A 69 1.76 12.60 1.72
C ARG A 69 0.44 11.85 1.88
N LEU A 70 0.46 10.65 2.46
CA LEU A 70 -0.75 9.89 2.74
C LEU A 70 -1.61 10.58 3.79
N VAL A 71 -2.90 10.23 3.83
CA VAL A 71 -3.88 10.85 4.74
C VAL A 71 -3.52 10.58 6.21
N ALA A 72 -3.07 9.36 6.52
CA ALA A 72 -2.71 8.95 7.87
C ALA A 72 -1.34 8.22 7.93
N PRO A 73 -0.21 8.89 7.65
CA PRO A 73 1.09 8.23 7.46
C PRO A 73 1.51 7.31 8.61
N ALA A 74 1.17 7.66 9.86
CA ALA A 74 1.48 6.84 11.03
C ALA A 74 0.83 5.43 10.98
N ARG A 75 -0.34 5.31 10.32
CA ARG A 75 -1.13 4.08 10.18
C ARG A 75 -1.08 3.46 8.78
N SER A 76 -0.21 3.97 7.91
CA SER A 76 -0.12 3.51 6.52
C SER A 76 1.15 2.70 6.26
N VAL A 77 1.04 1.74 5.36
CA VAL A 77 2.15 1.04 4.70
C VAL A 77 2.16 1.45 3.24
N LEU A 78 3.26 2.03 2.79
CA LEU A 78 3.50 2.28 1.38
C LEU A 78 4.37 1.15 0.81
N VAL A 79 3.89 0.51 -0.25
CA VAL A 79 4.68 -0.38 -1.10
C VAL A 79 4.95 0.34 -2.41
N LEU A 80 6.22 0.48 -2.74
CA LEU A 80 6.68 1.12 -3.96
C LEU A 80 7.46 0.11 -4.78
N VAL A 81 7.10 0.00 -6.05
CA VAL A 81 7.76 -0.89 -7.00
C VAL A 81 8.17 -0.09 -8.22
N ASP A 82 9.46 -0.17 -8.56
CA ASP A 82 10.01 0.24 -9.85
C ASP A 82 10.46 -1.02 -10.60
N PRO A 83 9.62 -1.57 -11.49
CA PRO A 83 9.92 -2.80 -12.21
C PRO A 83 11.11 -2.65 -13.17
N ARG A 84 11.37 -1.45 -13.67
CA ARG A 84 12.47 -1.16 -14.60
C ARG A 84 13.81 -1.18 -13.88
N ARG A 85 13.89 -0.56 -12.69
CA ARG A 85 15.08 -0.57 -11.84
C ARG A 85 15.17 -1.82 -10.95
N ARG A 86 14.12 -2.66 -10.95
CA ARG A 86 13.95 -3.83 -10.07
C ARG A 86 14.09 -3.47 -8.59
N VAL A 87 13.46 -2.36 -8.21
CA VAL A 87 13.48 -1.85 -6.83
C VAL A 87 12.12 -2.09 -6.19
N VAL A 88 12.16 -2.54 -4.94
CA VAL A 88 10.99 -2.67 -4.06
C VAL A 88 11.31 -1.95 -2.76
N GLU A 89 10.49 -0.98 -2.41
CA GLU A 89 10.61 -0.21 -1.16
C GLU A 89 9.33 -0.36 -0.35
N VAL A 90 9.48 -0.67 0.93
CA VAL A 90 8.36 -0.70 1.88
C VAL A 90 8.62 0.32 2.98
N VAL A 91 7.71 1.28 3.11
CA VAL A 91 7.75 2.31 4.14
C VAL A 91 6.57 2.12 5.08
N THR A 92 6.87 1.85 6.34
CA THR A 92 5.88 1.64 7.40
C THR A 92 5.68 2.91 8.22
N GLY A 93 4.44 3.14 8.65
CA GLY A 93 4.09 4.19 9.60
C GLY A 93 4.54 3.87 11.03
N GLY A 94 4.61 4.89 11.89
CA GLY A 94 5.04 4.74 13.28
C GLY A 94 4.16 3.81 14.12
N ASP A 95 2.85 3.77 13.88
CA ASP A 95 1.94 2.84 14.57
C ASP A 95 2.05 1.43 13.98
N VAL A 96 2.23 1.32 12.66
CA VAL A 96 2.46 0.02 12.00
C VAL A 96 3.70 -0.68 12.55
N ARG A 97 4.80 0.06 12.74
CA ARG A 97 6.08 -0.48 13.25
C ARG A 97 6.00 -1.11 14.64
N ARG A 98 4.92 -0.87 15.40
CA ARG A 98 4.69 -1.52 16.69
C ARG A 98 4.20 -2.96 16.55
N HIS A 99 3.69 -3.31 15.37
CA HIS A 99 3.14 -4.63 15.06
C HIS A 99 3.96 -5.36 14.01
N LEU A 100 4.56 -4.62 13.07
CA LEU A 100 5.30 -5.18 11.95
C LEU A 100 6.78 -4.84 12.09
N THR A 101 7.60 -5.86 12.30
CA THR A 101 9.05 -5.76 12.47
C THR A 101 9.78 -5.59 11.13
N ASP A 102 10.99 -5.04 11.17
CA ASP A 102 11.81 -4.87 9.97
C ASP A 102 12.13 -6.22 9.28
N ALA A 103 12.30 -7.29 10.06
CA ALA A 103 12.54 -8.64 9.52
C ALA A 103 11.32 -9.19 8.76
N GLU A 104 10.11 -8.94 9.24
CA GLU A 104 8.87 -9.35 8.55
C GLU A 104 8.64 -8.55 7.27
N VAL A 105 8.99 -7.25 7.29
CA VAL A 105 9.02 -6.42 6.08
C VAL A 105 10.02 -6.97 5.06
N GLU A 106 11.25 -7.29 5.50
CA GLU A 106 12.29 -7.84 4.64
C GLU A 106 11.86 -9.16 4.00
N LEU A 107 11.22 -10.05 4.76
CA LEU A 107 10.66 -11.30 4.23
C LEU A 107 9.61 -11.05 3.15
N ALA A 108 8.73 -10.07 3.34
CA ALA A 108 7.74 -9.70 2.32
C ALA A 108 8.39 -9.09 1.07
N VAL A 109 9.41 -8.24 1.22
CA VAL A 109 10.20 -7.67 0.12
C VAL A 109 10.91 -8.77 -0.67
N LEU A 110 11.50 -9.76 0.01
CA LEU A 110 12.15 -10.89 -0.64
C LEU A 110 11.15 -11.72 -1.45
N ALA A 111 9.97 -12.01 -0.87
CA ALA A 111 8.90 -12.73 -1.57
C ALA A 111 8.40 -11.97 -2.81
N MET A 112 8.17 -10.66 -2.70
CA MET A 112 7.82 -9.80 -3.82
C MET A 112 8.89 -9.84 -4.91
N SER A 113 10.16 -9.66 -4.52
CA SER A 113 11.29 -9.62 -5.45
C SER A 113 11.44 -10.94 -6.23
N SER A 114 11.20 -12.08 -5.58
CA SER A 114 11.21 -13.39 -6.24
C SER A 114 10.14 -13.51 -7.32
N GLU A 115 8.91 -13.07 -7.04
CA GLU A 115 7.83 -13.09 -8.03
C GLU A 115 8.09 -12.09 -9.17
N PHE A 116 8.64 -10.92 -8.87
CA PHE A 116 8.99 -9.92 -9.88
C PHE A 116 10.10 -10.40 -10.80
N ALA A 117 11.09 -11.13 -10.27
CA ALA A 117 12.12 -11.78 -11.07
C ALA A 117 11.55 -12.84 -12.02
N ALA A 118 10.43 -13.48 -11.67
CA ALA A 118 9.69 -14.41 -12.51
C ALA A 118 8.71 -13.72 -13.50
N GLY A 119 8.63 -12.39 -13.50
CA GLY A 119 7.70 -11.62 -14.34
C GLY A 119 6.28 -11.51 -13.79
N ASN A 120 6.04 -11.96 -12.55
CA ASN A 120 4.72 -12.01 -11.93
C ASN A 120 4.46 -10.79 -11.03
N LEU A 121 4.39 -9.58 -11.61
CA LEU A 121 4.22 -8.34 -10.84
C LEU A 121 2.94 -8.34 -9.98
N ALA A 122 1.80 -8.73 -10.55
CA ALA A 122 0.53 -8.75 -9.83
C ALA A 122 0.55 -9.75 -8.66
N ALA A 123 1.00 -10.98 -8.92
CA ALA A 123 1.06 -12.03 -7.91
C ALA A 123 2.04 -11.68 -6.79
N GLY A 124 3.19 -11.10 -7.12
CA GLY A 124 4.16 -10.62 -6.13
C GLY A 124 3.57 -9.57 -5.21
N LEU A 125 2.89 -8.54 -5.76
CA LEU A 125 2.22 -7.52 -4.97
C LEU A 125 1.14 -8.11 -4.06
N GLN A 126 0.28 -8.98 -4.58
CA GLN A 126 -0.78 -9.63 -3.80
C GLN A 126 -0.19 -10.46 -2.65
N ARG A 127 0.85 -11.25 -2.92
CA ARG A 127 1.54 -12.06 -1.92
C ARG A 127 2.22 -11.21 -0.86
N GLY A 128 2.96 -10.18 -1.27
CA GLY A 128 3.65 -9.26 -0.38
C GLY A 128 2.70 -8.54 0.56
N ILE A 129 1.60 -7.99 0.03
CA ILE A 129 0.58 -7.29 0.82
C ILE A 129 -0.09 -8.24 1.81
N ALA A 130 -0.43 -9.46 1.39
CA ALA A 130 -0.99 -10.46 2.29
C ALA A 130 -0.02 -10.83 3.42
N MET A 131 1.27 -11.00 3.12
CA MET A 131 2.30 -11.27 4.12
C MET A 131 2.45 -10.10 5.10
N LEU A 132 2.58 -8.86 4.60
CA LEU A 132 2.67 -7.67 5.46
C LEU A 132 1.46 -7.56 6.40
N ALA A 133 0.27 -7.79 5.86
CA ALA A 133 -0.96 -7.74 6.64
C ALA A 133 -1.02 -8.82 7.72
N GLU A 134 -0.64 -10.07 7.39
CA GLU A 134 -0.66 -11.19 8.35
C GLU A 134 0.25 -10.92 9.55
N HIS A 135 1.47 -10.43 9.31
CA HIS A 135 2.42 -10.09 10.37
C HIS A 135 2.00 -8.82 11.14
N ALA A 136 1.36 -7.86 10.49
CA ALA A 136 0.87 -6.65 11.15
C ALA A 136 -0.43 -6.85 11.96
N ARG A 137 -1.02 -8.07 11.97
CA ARG A 137 -2.23 -8.32 12.73
C ARG A 137 -1.96 -8.11 14.22
N PRO A 138 -2.83 -7.39 14.94
CA PRO A 138 -2.73 -7.35 16.39
C PRO A 138 -2.87 -8.78 16.91
N GLN A 139 -1.79 -9.29 17.52
CA GLN A 139 -1.84 -10.51 18.30
C GLN A 139 -2.80 -10.22 19.46
N ASN A 140 -4.05 -10.68 19.32
CA ASN A 140 -4.99 -10.68 20.41
C ASN A 140 -4.43 -11.69 21.42
N THR A 141 -3.56 -11.24 22.33
CA THR A 141 -3.16 -12.00 23.51
C THR A 141 -4.43 -12.27 24.30
N LEU A 142 -5.06 -13.40 23.98
CA LEU A 142 -5.99 -14.09 24.83
C LEU A 142 -5.19 -14.48 26.07
N HIS A 143 -5.15 -13.58 27.05
CA HIS A 143 -4.86 -13.96 28.42
C HIS A 143 -6.06 -14.78 28.90
N ALA A 144 -5.86 -16.09 29.01
CA ALA A 144 -6.66 -17.01 29.79
C ALA A 144 -5.80 -17.55 30.93
#